data_AF-A0A951W991-F1
#
_entry.id   AF-A0A951W991-F1
#
_cell.length_a   1.000
_cell.length_b   1.000
_cell.length_c   1.000
_cell.angle_alpha   90.00
_cell.angle_beta   90.00
_cell.angle_gamma   90.00
#
_symmetry.space_group_name_H-M   'P 1'
#
loop_
_entity.id
_entity.type
_entity.pdbx_description
1 polymer ?
#
loop_
_entity_poly.entity_id
_entity_poly.type
_entity_poly.pdbx_seq_one_letter_code
_entity_poly.pdbx_strand_id
1 'polypeptide(L)'
;MEKLRFLLLALILLISYSINAQHIHFTSPTNGLTVTGSGTGSTESSVPLHLTYYYQRSNNSNLIGMYIKLFPSPYANQQSNQGEGISQWWYIPAGTYTWRIELWEGDGITGSVKTAEQTITFNVKYNIQSLNNFGGGGINVDGQQRTHSFTTPKLTGEVLQVGAIDQIFNNTDYLWNQSGINNS
;
A
#
# COMPACT_ATOMS: atom_id res chain seq x y z
N MET A 1 17.13 -43.77 37.30
CA MET A 1 17.42 -42.34 37.48
C MET A 1 18.14 -41.71 36.27
N GLU A 2 19.02 -42.42 35.57
CA GLU A 2 19.76 -41.85 34.42
C GLU A 2 18.88 -41.42 33.24
N LYS A 3 17.84 -42.19 32.90
CA LYS A 3 16.90 -41.85 31.81
C LYS A 3 16.16 -40.52 32.03
N LEU A 4 15.82 -40.19 33.28
CA LEU A 4 15.16 -38.93 33.65
C LEU A 4 16.12 -37.74 33.51
N ARG A 5 17.41 -37.93 33.85
CA ARG A 5 18.44 -36.89 33.70
C ARG A 5 18.74 -36.58 32.24
N PHE A 6 18.78 -37.60 31.39
CA PHE A 6 18.99 -37.43 29.94
C PHE A 6 17.81 -36.68 29.29
N LEU A 7 16.57 -37.00 29.69
CA LEU A 7 15.38 -36.31 29.20
C LEU A 7 15.35 -34.84 29.64
N LEU A 8 15.77 -34.55 30.88
CA LEU A 8 15.83 -33.19 31.41
C LEU A 8 16.89 -32.34 30.69
N LEU A 9 18.03 -32.94 30.35
CA LEU A 9 19.11 -32.26 29.62
C LEU A 9 18.68 -31.94 28.18
N ALA A 10 18.03 -32.89 27.51
CA ALA A 10 17.46 -32.68 26.17
C ALA A 10 16.36 -31.61 26.19
N LEU A 11 15.51 -31.61 27.23
CA LEU A 11 14.48 -30.59 27.41
C LEU A 11 15.11 -29.20 27.61
N ILE A 12 16.13 -29.07 28.47
CA ILE A 12 16.85 -27.79 28.67
C ILE A 12 17.48 -27.32 27.36
N LEU A 13 18.10 -28.21 26.59
CA LEU A 13 18.65 -27.89 25.26
C LEU A 13 17.57 -27.43 24.26
N LEU A 14 16.38 -28.03 24.31
CA LEU A 14 15.24 -27.66 23.46
C LEU A 14 14.59 -26.33 23.87
N ILE A 15 14.53 -26.02 25.17
CA ILE A 15 14.01 -24.73 25.66
C ILE A 15 15.05 -23.60 25.48
N SER A 16 16.34 -23.95 25.37
CA SER A 16 17.44 -23.01 25.07
C SER A 16 17.46 -22.54 23.61
N TYR A 17 16.65 -23.13 22.73
CA TYR A 17 16.35 -22.55 21.43
C TYR A 17 15.42 -21.36 21.62
N SER A 18 15.99 -20.22 22.01
CA SER A 18 15.35 -18.93 21.89
C SER A 18 15.23 -18.57 20.40
N ILE A 19 14.21 -19.13 19.75
CA ILE A 19 13.68 -18.60 18.50
C ILE A 19 13.04 -17.25 18.80
N ASN A 20 13.86 -16.20 18.87
CA ASN A 20 13.34 -14.84 18.82
C ASN A 20 12.57 -14.72 17.50
N ALA A 21 11.25 -14.55 17.55
CA ALA A 21 10.45 -14.35 16.36
C ALA A 21 10.89 -13.03 15.71
N GLN A 22 11.59 -13.12 14.57
CA GLN A 22 11.85 -11.96 13.74
C GLN A 22 10.57 -11.61 13.00
N HIS A 23 10.36 -10.32 12.75
CA HIS A 23 9.22 -9.90 11.95
C HIS A 23 9.54 -8.65 11.16
N ILE A 24 8.88 -8.53 10.03
CA ILE A 24 8.85 -7.33 9.21
C ILE A 24 7.44 -7.20 8.65
N HIS A 25 6.90 -6.00 8.67
CA HIS A 25 5.60 -5.74 8.06
C HIS A 25 5.50 -4.31 7.56
N PHE A 26 4.68 -4.10 6.55
CA PHE A 26 4.29 -2.79 6.07
C PHE A 26 3.37 -2.12 7.08
N THR A 27 3.65 -0.86 7.40
CA THR A 27 2.75 0.02 8.15
C THR A 27 1.95 0.92 7.20
N SER A 28 2.50 1.22 6.02
CA SER A 28 1.78 1.82 4.89
C SER A 28 2.53 1.52 3.58
N PRO A 29 1.85 1.11 2.48
CA PRO A 29 0.44 0.71 2.45
C PRO A 29 0.23 -0.63 3.16
N THR A 30 -1.00 -0.95 3.56
CA THR A 30 -1.35 -2.27 4.13
C THR A 30 -2.14 -3.12 3.14
N ASN A 31 -2.29 -4.42 3.41
CA ASN A 31 -3.04 -5.31 2.53
C ASN A 31 -4.50 -4.87 2.37
N GLY A 32 -4.95 -4.69 1.13
CA GLY A 32 -6.27 -4.19 0.75
C GLY A 32 -6.42 -2.67 0.78
N LEU A 33 -5.40 -1.92 1.21
CA LEU A 33 -5.49 -0.46 1.29
C LEU A 33 -5.72 0.15 -0.09
N THR A 34 -6.56 1.18 -0.16
CA THR A 34 -6.65 2.06 -1.33
C THR A 34 -5.92 3.36 -1.05
N VAL A 35 -4.91 3.65 -1.86
CA VAL A 35 -4.11 4.86 -1.81
C VAL A 35 -4.63 5.80 -2.90
N THR A 36 -4.87 7.06 -2.54
CA THR A 36 -5.41 8.06 -3.45
C THR A 36 -4.52 9.30 -3.50
N GLY A 37 -4.44 9.94 -4.67
CA GLY A 37 -3.72 11.21 -4.82
C GLY A 37 -4.28 12.32 -3.92
N SER A 38 -3.40 13.21 -3.45
CA SER A 38 -3.76 14.33 -2.57
C SER A 38 -4.43 15.50 -3.30
N GLY A 39 -4.36 15.55 -4.65
CA GLY A 39 -4.92 16.62 -5.46
C GLY A 39 -6.28 16.28 -6.05
N THR A 40 -7.30 17.09 -5.77
CA THR A 40 -8.55 17.13 -6.54
C THR A 40 -8.28 17.73 -7.92
N GLY A 41 -8.71 17.05 -8.99
CA GLY A 41 -8.53 17.58 -10.36
C GLY A 41 -7.09 17.49 -10.88
N SER A 42 -6.29 16.58 -10.33
CA SER A 42 -4.91 16.33 -10.74
C SER A 42 -4.85 15.71 -12.14
N THR A 43 -4.02 16.28 -13.03
CA THR A 43 -3.59 15.65 -14.30
C THR A 43 -2.37 14.74 -14.11
N GLU A 44 -2.00 14.44 -12.86
CA GLU A 44 -0.83 13.63 -12.57
C GLU A 44 -1.05 12.19 -13.03
N SER A 45 -0.10 11.67 -13.79
CA SER A 45 -0.04 10.27 -14.20
C SER A 45 0.45 9.35 -13.07
N SER A 46 0.59 9.86 -11.84
CA SER A 46 1.07 9.09 -10.69
C SER A 46 0.56 9.65 -9.37
N VAL A 47 0.27 8.77 -8.42
CA VAL A 47 -0.10 9.08 -7.04
C VAL A 47 1.13 8.99 -6.14
N PRO A 48 1.40 10.00 -5.29
CA PRO A 48 2.45 9.90 -4.28
C PRO A 48 2.04 8.87 -3.21
N LEU A 49 2.94 7.92 -2.95
CA LEU A 49 2.82 6.89 -1.92
C LEU A 49 4.00 7.03 -0.95
N HIS A 50 3.69 7.13 0.34
CA HIS A 50 4.68 7.00 1.41
C HIS A 50 4.70 5.57 1.96
N LEU A 51 5.75 4.85 1.59
CA LEU A 51 6.09 3.53 2.11
C LEU A 51 6.70 3.67 3.51
N THR A 52 6.06 3.01 4.48
CA THR A 52 6.58 2.82 5.83
C THR A 52 6.44 1.36 6.23
N TYR A 53 7.37 0.90 7.05
CA TYR A 53 7.40 -0.47 7.54
C TYR A 53 8.03 -0.51 8.92
N TYR A 54 7.72 -1.57 9.65
CA TYR A 54 8.33 -1.87 10.93
C TYR A 54 9.02 -3.22 10.86
N TYR A 55 10.11 -3.36 11.59
CA TYR A 55 10.80 -4.63 11.75
C TYR A 55 11.36 -4.78 13.15
N GLN A 56 11.49 -6.04 13.58
CA GLN A 56 12.21 -6.40 14.79
C GLN A 56 13.25 -7.45 14.44
N ARG A 57 14.50 -7.13 14.75
CA ARG A 57 15.64 -8.03 14.56
C ARG A 57 15.74 -9.10 15.67
N SER A 58 16.51 -10.13 15.42
CA SER A 58 16.85 -11.11 16.45
C SER A 58 17.70 -10.50 17.58
N ASN A 59 17.57 -11.09 18.77
CA ASN A 59 18.44 -10.77 19.92
C ASN A 59 19.78 -11.52 19.88
N ASN A 60 20.21 -12.00 18.71
CA ASN A 60 21.47 -12.70 18.56
C ASN A 60 22.63 -11.71 18.78
N SER A 61 23.40 -11.90 19.86
CA SER A 61 24.55 -11.06 20.19
C SER A 61 25.67 -11.13 19.15
N ASN A 62 25.68 -12.17 18.31
CA ASN A 62 26.67 -12.37 17.25
C ASN A 62 26.20 -11.78 15.91
N LEU A 63 25.06 -11.08 15.86
CA LEU A 63 24.55 -10.48 14.65
C LEU A 63 25.45 -9.31 14.22
N ILE A 64 26.09 -9.45 13.07
CA ILE A 64 27.04 -8.45 12.54
C ILE A 64 26.33 -7.45 11.64
N GLY A 65 25.22 -7.84 11.01
CA GLY A 65 24.44 -6.94 10.18
C GLY A 65 23.05 -7.45 9.87
N MET A 66 22.23 -6.53 9.41
CA MET A 66 20.90 -6.80 8.85
C MET A 66 20.65 -5.86 7.68
N TYR A 67 19.79 -6.29 6.76
CA TYR A 67 19.30 -5.44 5.69
C TYR A 67 17.89 -5.86 5.28
N ILE A 68 17.23 -4.98 4.55
CA ILE A 68 15.86 -5.15 4.11
C ILE A 68 15.83 -5.19 2.60
N LYS A 69 15.04 -6.11 2.04
CA LYS A 69 14.78 -6.17 0.59
C LYS A 69 13.33 -5.84 0.33
N LEU A 70 13.08 -4.95 -0.63
CA LEU A 70 11.77 -4.65 -1.18
C LEU A 70 11.69 -5.22 -2.60
N PHE A 71 10.57 -5.88 -2.90
CA PHE A 71 10.19 -6.38 -4.21
C PHE A 71 8.91 -5.66 -4.65
N PRO A 72 9.02 -4.46 -5.23
CA PRO A 72 7.88 -3.60 -5.51
C PRO A 72 7.42 -3.77 -6.96
N SER A 73 6.96 -4.97 -7.36
CA SER A 73 6.52 -5.18 -8.75
C SER A 73 5.48 -4.13 -9.17
N PRO A 74 5.62 -3.49 -10.35
CA PRO A 74 6.53 -3.80 -11.47
C PRO A 74 7.90 -3.09 -11.44
N TYR A 75 8.23 -2.40 -10.36
CA TYR A 75 9.48 -1.66 -10.20
C TYR A 75 10.66 -2.55 -9.83
N ALA A 76 11.88 -2.02 -9.99
CA ALA A 76 13.10 -2.72 -9.63
C ALA A 76 13.16 -3.02 -8.12
N ASN A 77 13.71 -4.19 -7.78
CA ASN A 77 13.96 -4.57 -6.40
C ASN A 77 14.94 -3.59 -5.74
N GLN A 78 14.70 -3.30 -4.47
CA GLN A 78 15.59 -2.47 -3.65
C GLN A 78 16.15 -3.29 -2.50
N GLN A 79 17.37 -2.95 -2.09
CA GLN A 79 17.98 -3.46 -0.88
C GLN A 79 18.50 -2.27 -0.09
N SER A 80 18.25 -2.26 1.22
CA SER A 80 18.84 -1.26 2.08
C SER A 80 20.33 -1.53 2.30
N ASN A 81 21.10 -0.47 2.58
CA ASN A 81 22.42 -0.67 3.17
C ASN A 81 22.26 -1.15 4.63
N GLN A 82 23.33 -1.70 5.23
CA GLN A 82 23.26 -2.21 6.60
C GLN A 82 22.78 -1.12 7.58
N GLY A 83 21.56 -1.26 8.09
CA GLY A 83 20.94 -0.31 9.02
C GLY A 83 20.31 0.95 8.38
N GLU A 84 20.49 1.18 7.08
CA GLU A 84 19.77 2.24 6.36
C GLU A 84 18.38 1.73 5.93
N GLY A 85 17.44 2.62 5.63
CA GLY A 85 16.13 2.26 5.14
C GLY A 85 16.09 1.99 3.63
N ILE A 86 14.94 1.55 3.12
CA ILE A 86 14.61 1.56 1.68
C ILE A 86 13.94 2.89 1.30
N SER A 87 13.80 3.18 -0.01
CA SER A 87 13.13 4.41 -0.47
C SER A 87 11.70 4.48 0.07
N GLN A 88 11.37 5.60 0.71
CA GLN A 88 10.06 5.79 1.31
C GLN A 88 9.05 6.45 0.38
N TRP A 89 9.48 7.31 -0.55
CA TRP A 89 8.57 7.99 -1.46
C TRP A 89 8.55 7.34 -2.83
N TRP A 90 7.35 7.07 -3.30
CA TRP A 90 7.07 6.46 -4.59
C TRP A 90 6.02 7.27 -5.32
N TYR A 91 6.16 7.41 -6.63
CA TYR A 91 5.16 8.02 -7.51
C TYR A 91 4.68 6.94 -8.46
N ILE A 92 3.50 6.39 -8.16
CA ILE A 92 3.00 5.18 -8.81
C ILE A 92 1.69 5.45 -9.55
N PRO A 93 1.52 5.00 -10.81
CA PRO A 93 0.25 5.12 -11.51
C PRO A 93 -0.92 4.43 -10.80
N ALA A 94 -2.15 4.72 -11.21
CA ALA A 94 -3.29 3.94 -10.72
C ALA A 94 -3.18 2.48 -11.18
N GLY A 95 -3.56 1.57 -10.30
CA GLY A 95 -3.45 0.14 -10.54
C GLY A 95 -3.48 -0.67 -9.24
N THR A 96 -3.39 -1.98 -9.40
CA THR A 96 -3.26 -2.92 -8.28
C THR A 96 -1.81 -3.40 -8.20
N TYR A 97 -1.22 -3.28 -7.02
CA TYR A 97 0.19 -3.60 -6.77
C TYR A 97 0.30 -4.70 -5.75
N THR A 98 1.24 -5.62 -5.94
CA THR A 98 1.60 -6.65 -4.96
C THR A 98 3.07 -6.49 -4.61
N TRP A 99 3.33 -6.04 -3.39
CA TRP A 99 4.68 -5.74 -2.90
C TRP A 99 5.06 -6.71 -1.81
N ARG A 100 6.33 -7.14 -1.82
CA ARG A 100 6.91 -7.98 -0.77
C ARG A 100 8.09 -7.27 -0.11
N ILE A 101 8.17 -7.37 1.20
CA ILE A 101 9.31 -6.91 1.99
C ILE A 101 9.92 -8.11 2.73
N GLU A 102 11.24 -8.17 2.81
CA GLU A 102 12.00 -9.23 3.48
C GLU A 102 13.02 -8.62 4.44
N LEU A 103 13.20 -9.26 5.60
CA LEU A 103 14.27 -8.98 6.55
C LEU A 103 15.34 -10.07 6.44
N TRP A 104 16.59 -9.64 6.34
CA TRP A 104 17.75 -10.50 6.28
C TRP A 104 18.74 -10.15 7.39
N GLU A 105 19.29 -11.17 8.03
CA GLU A 105 20.25 -11.04 9.13
C GLU A 105 21.48 -11.88 8.86
N GLY A 106 22.67 -11.39 9.22
CA GLY A 106 23.93 -12.12 9.07
C GLY A 106 24.74 -12.15 10.36
N ASP A 107 25.29 -13.33 10.69
CA ASP A 107 26.15 -13.57 11.84
C ASP A 107 27.66 -13.54 11.50
N GLY A 108 28.00 -13.26 10.25
CA GLY A 108 29.38 -13.24 9.74
C GLY A 108 30.04 -14.61 9.55
N ILE A 109 29.38 -15.70 9.94
CA ILE A 109 29.90 -17.07 9.84
C ILE A 109 29.22 -17.81 8.69
N THR A 110 27.89 -17.77 8.64
CA THR A 110 27.08 -18.51 7.67
C THR A 110 26.59 -17.64 6.50
N GLY A 111 26.88 -16.35 6.54
CA GLY A 111 26.35 -15.35 5.61
C GLY A 111 25.01 -14.81 6.09
N SER A 112 24.32 -14.07 5.21
CA SER A 112 23.00 -13.52 5.54
C SER A 112 21.89 -14.49 5.16
N VAL A 113 20.95 -14.68 6.07
CA VAL A 113 19.76 -15.52 5.90
C VAL A 113 18.49 -14.67 5.99
N LYS A 114 17.46 -15.06 5.24
CA LYS A 114 16.13 -14.44 5.34
C LYS A 114 15.47 -14.88 6.65
N THR A 115 15.07 -13.94 7.49
CA THR A 115 14.49 -14.21 8.80
C THR A 115 13.00 -13.90 8.88
N ALA A 116 12.50 -12.95 8.08
CA ALA A 116 11.08 -12.64 7.99
C ALA A 116 10.70 -12.08 6.62
N GLU A 117 9.42 -12.20 6.25
CA GLU A 117 8.86 -11.56 5.07
C GLU A 117 7.38 -11.22 5.24
N GLN A 118 6.90 -10.25 4.49
CA GLN A 118 5.47 -10.00 4.31
C GLN A 118 5.20 -9.60 2.86
N THR A 119 4.06 -10.06 2.34
CA THR A 119 3.50 -9.62 1.06
C THR A 119 2.17 -8.93 1.30
N ILE A 120 1.96 -7.80 0.61
CA ILE A 120 0.69 -7.07 0.59
C ILE A 120 0.24 -6.87 -0.85
N THR A 121 -1.07 -6.80 -1.04
CA THR A 121 -1.68 -6.31 -2.27
C THR A 121 -2.49 -5.05 -1.93
N PHE A 122 -2.29 -3.96 -2.66
CA PHE A 122 -2.99 -2.68 -2.43
C PHE A 122 -3.38 -2.04 -3.76
N ASN A 123 -4.32 -1.11 -3.71
CA ASN A 123 -4.80 -0.39 -4.88
C ASN A 123 -4.36 1.07 -4.84
N VAL A 124 -4.03 1.61 -6.00
CA VAL A 124 -3.76 3.03 -6.20
C VAL A 124 -4.83 3.55 -7.13
N LYS A 125 -5.55 4.59 -6.71
CA LYS A 125 -6.65 5.21 -7.47
C LYS A 125 -6.41 6.71 -7.64
N TYR A 126 -6.80 7.26 -8.78
CA TYR A 126 -6.88 8.70 -8.96
C TYR A 126 -8.15 9.25 -8.35
N ASN A 127 -8.08 10.46 -7.82
CA ASN A 127 -9.25 11.20 -7.37
C ASN A 127 -9.81 12.01 -8.53
N ILE A 128 -10.96 11.60 -9.05
CA ILE A 128 -11.66 12.34 -10.10
C ILE A 128 -12.64 13.31 -9.44
N GLN A 129 -12.51 14.59 -9.76
CA GLN A 129 -13.43 15.61 -9.29
C GLN A 129 -14.46 15.93 -10.39
N SER A 130 -15.73 15.78 -10.04
CA SER A 130 -16.85 16.26 -10.84
C SER A 130 -17.31 17.62 -10.31
N LEU A 131 -17.44 18.59 -11.21
CA LEU A 131 -17.89 19.94 -10.89
C LEU A 131 -19.28 20.17 -11.47
N ASN A 132 -20.19 20.72 -10.66
CA ASN A 132 -21.44 21.28 -11.16
C ASN A 132 -21.17 22.74 -11.58
N ASN A 133 -21.01 22.97 -12.88
CA ASN A 133 -20.77 24.31 -13.44
C ASN A 133 -22.06 25.04 -13.85
N PHE A 134 -23.22 24.43 -13.59
CA PHE A 134 -24.51 25.07 -13.80
C PHE A 134 -24.86 25.89 -12.56
N GLY A 135 -25.45 27.07 -12.75
CA GLY A 135 -25.76 28.02 -11.66
C GLY A 135 -26.82 27.54 -10.65
N GLY A 136 -27.34 26.33 -10.80
CA GLY A 136 -28.28 25.65 -9.90
C GLY A 136 -28.68 24.28 -10.45
N GLY A 137 -29.12 23.37 -9.59
CA GLY A 137 -29.52 21.99 -9.96
C GLY A 137 -28.65 20.91 -9.31
N GLY A 138 -28.96 19.64 -9.59
CA GLY A 138 -28.25 18.49 -9.04
C GLY A 138 -27.41 17.75 -10.08
N ILE A 139 -26.23 17.29 -9.73
CA ILE A 139 -25.47 16.30 -10.48
C ILE A 139 -25.62 14.93 -9.81
N ASN A 140 -25.58 13.86 -10.58
CA ASN A 140 -25.49 12.49 -10.09
C ASN A 140 -24.11 11.96 -10.46
N VAL A 141 -23.33 11.50 -9.48
CA VAL A 141 -22.00 10.92 -9.71
C VAL A 141 -21.97 9.52 -9.09
N ASP A 142 -21.79 8.49 -9.92
CA ASP A 142 -21.86 7.08 -9.53
C ASP A 142 -23.13 6.72 -8.70
N GLY A 143 -24.28 7.27 -9.09
CA GLY A 143 -25.55 7.05 -8.40
C GLY A 143 -25.81 7.98 -7.20
N GLN A 144 -24.87 8.85 -6.83
CA GLN A 144 -25.05 9.82 -5.75
C GLN A 144 -25.43 11.21 -6.26
N GLN A 145 -26.62 11.68 -5.87
CA GLN A 145 -27.06 13.05 -6.17
C GLN A 145 -26.35 14.08 -5.28
N ARG A 146 -25.85 15.15 -5.88
CA ARG A 146 -25.07 16.23 -5.25
C ARG A 146 -25.44 17.57 -5.87
N THR A 147 -25.40 18.67 -5.12
CA THR A 147 -25.60 20.03 -5.64
C THR A 147 -24.30 20.82 -5.77
N HIS A 148 -23.18 20.24 -5.35
CA HIS A 148 -21.85 20.83 -5.34
C HIS A 148 -20.81 19.84 -5.89
N SER A 149 -19.54 20.25 -5.93
CA SER A 149 -18.44 19.40 -6.39
C SER A 149 -18.35 18.10 -5.59
N PHE A 150 -17.94 17.02 -6.26
CA PHE A 150 -17.81 15.70 -5.66
C PHE A 150 -16.54 15.02 -6.17
N THR A 151 -15.83 14.35 -5.27
CA THR A 151 -14.59 13.62 -5.58
C THR A 151 -14.84 12.14 -5.38
N THR A 152 -14.51 11.33 -6.40
CA THR A 152 -14.63 9.88 -6.35
C THR A 152 -13.33 9.20 -6.80
N PRO A 153 -12.83 8.19 -6.06
CA PRO A 153 -11.61 7.49 -6.42
C PRO A 153 -11.87 6.42 -7.49
N LYS A 154 -11.06 6.43 -8.56
CA LYS A 154 -11.17 5.50 -9.69
C LYS A 154 -9.81 4.92 -10.11
N LEU A 155 -9.81 3.66 -10.56
CA LEU A 155 -8.71 3.09 -11.33
C LEU A 155 -8.71 3.68 -12.75
N THR A 156 -7.58 3.59 -13.44
CA THR A 156 -7.54 3.82 -14.89
C THR A 156 -8.43 2.78 -15.59
N GLY A 157 -9.25 3.22 -16.53
CA GLY A 157 -10.23 2.40 -17.24
C GLY A 157 -11.54 2.16 -16.48
N GLU A 158 -11.67 2.52 -15.20
CA GLU A 158 -12.97 2.49 -14.52
C GLU A 158 -13.89 3.58 -15.10
N VAL A 159 -15.16 3.21 -15.34
CA VAL A 159 -16.18 4.14 -15.81
C VAL A 159 -16.62 5.04 -14.64
N LEU A 160 -16.69 6.33 -14.92
CA LEU A 160 -17.34 7.31 -14.06
C LEU A 160 -18.73 7.59 -14.65
N GLN A 161 -19.78 7.25 -13.89
CA GLN A 161 -21.14 7.58 -14.31
C GLN A 161 -21.47 8.99 -13.84
N VAL A 162 -21.82 9.88 -14.79
CA VAL A 162 -22.20 11.26 -14.47
C VAL A 162 -23.58 11.55 -15.08
N GLY A 163 -24.41 12.24 -14.31
CA GLY A 163 -25.69 12.74 -14.77
C GLY A 163 -25.91 14.14 -14.24
N ALA A 164 -26.80 14.88 -14.88
CA ALA A 164 -27.31 16.15 -14.42
C ALA A 164 -28.84 16.01 -14.33
N ILE A 165 -29.37 16.30 -13.15
CA ILE A 165 -30.79 16.22 -12.78
C ILE A 165 -31.25 17.64 -12.46
N ASP A 166 -32.32 18.08 -13.11
CA ASP A 166 -32.99 19.35 -12.84
C ASP A 166 -32.03 20.55 -12.83
N GLN A 167 -31.18 20.65 -13.86
CA GLN A 167 -30.27 21.79 -14.02
C GLN A 167 -31.04 22.98 -14.58
N ILE A 168 -31.04 24.12 -13.88
CA ILE A 168 -31.66 25.35 -14.36
C ILE A 168 -30.56 26.26 -14.90
N PHE A 169 -30.55 26.47 -16.22
CA PHE A 169 -29.65 27.43 -16.86
C PHE A 169 -30.46 28.34 -17.79
N ASN A 170 -30.36 29.66 -17.60
CA ASN A 170 -31.15 30.65 -18.35
C ASN A 170 -32.66 30.33 -18.41
N ASN A 171 -33.28 30.00 -17.26
CA ASN A 171 -34.71 29.66 -17.16
C ASN A 171 -35.15 28.39 -17.96
N THR A 172 -34.20 27.54 -18.37
CA THR A 172 -34.49 26.28 -19.06
C THR A 172 -34.00 25.10 -18.21
N ASP A 173 -34.84 24.07 -18.08
CA ASP A 173 -34.49 22.82 -17.41
C ASP A 173 -33.71 21.92 -18.37
N TYR A 174 -32.51 21.52 -17.96
CA TYR A 174 -31.66 20.58 -18.67
C TYR A 174 -31.57 19.27 -17.89
N LEU A 175 -31.89 18.17 -18.58
CA LEU A 175 -31.65 16.79 -18.14
C LEU A 175 -30.56 16.20 -19.03
N TRP A 176 -29.45 15.77 -18.43
CA TRP A 176 -28.31 15.21 -19.17
C TRP A 176 -27.80 13.95 -18.51
N ASN A 177 -27.53 12.90 -19.29
CA ASN A 177 -27.00 11.64 -18.77
C ASN A 177 -25.81 11.23 -19.64
N GLN A 178 -24.58 11.25 -19.09
CA GLN A 178 -23.37 10.88 -19.81
C GLN A 178 -22.39 10.09 -18.94
N SER A 179 -21.90 8.97 -19.46
CA SER A 179 -20.78 8.24 -18.87
C SER A 179 -19.44 8.70 -19.46
N GLY A 180 -18.41 8.78 -18.64
CA GLY A 180 -17.01 8.97 -19.07
C GLY A 180 -16.11 7.81 -18.64
N ILE A 181 -15.01 7.59 -19.35
CA ILE A 181 -13.97 6.61 -18.99
C ILE A 181 -12.79 7.39 -18.39
N ASN A 182 -12.27 6.95 -17.24
CA ASN A 182 -11.01 7.48 -16.74
C ASN A 182 -9.85 7.00 -17.61
N ASN A 183 -9.28 7.90 -18.42
CA ASN A 183 -8.13 7.62 -19.28
C ASN A 183 -6.78 8.04 -18.67
N SER A 184 -6.83 8.63 -17.49
CA SER A 184 -5.66 9.06 -16.70
C SER A 184 -5.26 8.00 -15.69
#